data_AF-A0A852NNU6-F1
#
_entry.id   AF-A0A852NNU6-F1
#
_cell.length_a   1.000
_cell.length_b   1.000
_cell.length_c   1.000
_cell.angle_alpha   90.00
_cell.angle_beta   90.00
_cell.angle_gamma   90.00
#
_symmetry.space_group_name_H-M   'P 1'
#
loop_
_entity.id
_entity.type
_entity.pdbx_description
1 polymer ?
#
loop_
_entity_poly.entity_id
_entity_poly.type
_entity_poly.pdbx_seq_one_letter_code
_entity_poly.pdbx_strand_id
1 'polypeptide(L)'
;KQPKGTFSVERYSARLASHLRKDSRKRCCFELVCPGKRTYEFMAPTPAEAQDWVEQIQFLLKDLSSLTITCEEEEEEEGEEELYNDVDSSDSMNTSHNSTLNQEDPSLEPGGDDIYEVVPGEAPKFQ
;
A
#
# COMPACT_ATOMS: atom_id res chain seq x y z
N LYS A 1 13.16 2.98 -17.51
CA LYS A 1 12.99 4.41 -17.87
C LYS A 1 12.88 5.19 -16.57
N GLN A 2 13.71 6.20 -16.32
CA GLN A 2 13.57 7.07 -15.15
C GLN A 2 12.46 8.12 -15.38
N PRO A 3 11.71 8.51 -14.32
CA PRO A 3 10.75 9.60 -14.42
C PRO A 3 11.47 10.93 -14.69
N LYS A 4 10.88 11.77 -15.54
CA LYS A 4 11.41 13.12 -15.83
C LYS A 4 11.15 14.12 -14.69
N GLY A 5 10.33 13.74 -13.73
CA GLY A 5 9.96 14.55 -12.57
C GLY A 5 8.80 13.93 -11.81
N THR A 6 8.59 14.40 -10.59
CA THR A 6 7.47 14.04 -9.72
C THR A 6 6.92 15.32 -9.09
N PHE A 7 5.64 15.30 -8.69
CA PHE A 7 5.01 16.41 -7.98
C PHE A 7 3.93 15.87 -7.04
N SER A 8 3.65 16.60 -5.95
CA SER A 8 2.52 16.27 -5.08
C SER A 8 1.21 16.70 -5.72
N VAL A 9 0.28 15.75 -5.80
CA VAL A 9 -1.08 15.95 -6.33
C VAL A 9 -2.04 16.47 -5.26
N GLU A 10 -1.60 16.62 -4.01
CA GLU A 10 -2.45 17.10 -2.92
C GLU A 10 -3.06 18.47 -3.28
N ARG A 11 -4.40 18.56 -3.15
CA ARG A 11 -5.25 19.73 -3.45
C ARG A 11 -5.43 20.05 -4.94
N TYR A 12 -4.97 19.20 -5.84
CA TYR A 12 -5.41 19.28 -7.24
C TYR A 12 -6.84 18.78 -7.38
N SER A 13 -7.45 19.10 -8.51
CA SER A 13 -8.69 18.50 -8.99
C SER A 13 -8.48 18.05 -10.42
N ALA A 14 -9.00 16.87 -10.76
CA ALA A 14 -8.99 16.34 -12.11
C ALA A 14 -10.35 16.58 -12.78
N ARG A 15 -10.36 16.95 -14.06
CA ARG A 15 -11.60 17.07 -14.84
C ARG A 15 -11.35 16.88 -16.33
N LEU A 16 -12.39 16.48 -17.05
CA LEU A 16 -12.37 16.46 -18.52
C LEU A 16 -12.24 17.88 -19.07
N ALA A 17 -11.39 18.05 -20.08
CA ALA A 17 -10.97 19.33 -20.59
C ALA A 17 -11.26 19.43 -22.10
N SER A 18 -12.54 19.29 -22.46
CA SER A 18 -12.97 19.34 -23.87
C SER A 18 -12.76 20.70 -24.55
N HIS A 19 -12.44 21.73 -23.79
CA HIS A 19 -12.10 23.06 -24.29
C HIS A 19 -10.66 23.18 -24.81
N LEU A 20 -9.77 22.24 -24.47
CA LEU A 20 -8.36 22.26 -24.91
C LEU A 20 -8.22 22.09 -26.42
N ARG A 21 -9.20 21.48 -27.10
CA ARG A 21 -9.15 21.16 -28.54
C ARG A 21 -10.52 21.29 -29.20
N LYS A 22 -10.54 21.53 -30.52
CA LYS A 22 -11.78 21.68 -31.32
C LYS A 22 -12.09 20.48 -32.22
N ASP A 23 -11.26 19.44 -32.22
CA ASP A 23 -11.42 18.26 -33.06
C ASP A 23 -12.15 17.10 -32.36
N SER A 24 -12.27 15.95 -33.04
CA SER A 24 -12.92 14.74 -32.50
C SER A 24 -12.26 14.20 -31.24
N ARG A 25 -10.99 14.52 -31.01
CA ARG A 25 -10.19 14.08 -29.86
C ARG A 25 -10.35 14.97 -28.64
N LYS A 26 -11.16 16.03 -28.69
CA LYS A 26 -11.44 16.88 -27.52
C LYS A 26 -11.95 16.09 -26.31
N ARG A 27 -12.63 14.96 -26.54
CA ARG A 27 -13.14 14.08 -25.47
C ARG A 27 -12.05 13.20 -24.83
N CYS A 28 -10.87 13.10 -25.44
CA CYS A 28 -9.74 12.37 -24.87
C CYS A 28 -8.88 13.26 -23.96
N CYS A 29 -9.24 14.53 -23.77
CA CYS A 29 -8.44 15.49 -23.03
C CYS A 29 -8.95 15.65 -21.59
N PHE A 30 -8.02 15.72 -20.65
CA PHE A 30 -8.30 15.99 -19.24
C PHE A 30 -7.19 16.85 -18.65
N GLU A 31 -7.46 17.48 -17.52
CA GLU A 31 -6.51 18.38 -16.86
C GLU A 31 -6.52 18.21 -15.34
N LEU A 32 -5.37 18.54 -14.75
CA LEU A 32 -5.21 18.68 -13.31
C LEU A 32 -4.99 20.16 -12.99
N VAL A 33 -5.92 20.73 -12.21
CA VAL A 33 -5.91 22.14 -11.83
C VAL A 33 -5.85 22.30 -10.31
N CYS A 34 -5.06 23.25 -9.84
CA CYS A 34 -5.00 23.66 -8.44
C CYS A 34 -4.78 25.17 -8.37
N PRO A 35 -5.61 25.93 -7.64
CA PRO A 35 -5.43 27.37 -7.50
C PRO A 35 -4.02 27.71 -6.99
N GLY A 36 -3.34 28.64 -7.68
CA GLY A 36 -1.99 29.07 -7.33
C GLY A 36 -0.87 28.09 -7.72
N LYS A 37 -1.18 26.92 -8.31
CA LYS A 37 -0.19 25.99 -8.86
C LYS A 37 -0.33 25.87 -10.39
N ARG A 38 0.63 25.19 -11.01
CA ARG A 38 0.63 24.89 -12.45
C ARG A 38 -0.55 24.00 -12.81
N THR A 39 -1.21 24.30 -13.93
CA THR A 39 -2.16 23.37 -14.57
C THR A 39 -1.41 22.38 -15.45
N TYR A 40 -1.82 21.11 -15.41
CA TYR A 40 -1.27 20.06 -16.25
C TYR A 40 -2.36 19.52 -17.17
N GLU A 41 -2.06 19.47 -18.46
CA GLU A 41 -2.99 19.05 -19.51
C GLU A 41 -2.52 17.72 -20.11
N PHE A 42 -3.48 16.81 -20.31
CA PHE A 42 -3.22 15.47 -20.77
C PHE A 42 -4.18 15.07 -21.88
N MET A 43 -3.75 14.08 -22.65
CA MET A 43 -4.53 13.47 -23.72
C MET A 43 -4.37 11.96 -23.62
N ALA A 44 -5.49 11.28 -23.37
CA ALA A 44 -5.55 9.84 -23.40
C ALA A 44 -5.66 9.30 -24.85
N PRO A 45 -5.33 8.03 -25.08
CA PRO A 45 -5.63 7.32 -26.32
C PRO A 45 -7.12 7.34 -26.69
N THR A 46 -8.01 7.14 -25.70
CA THR A 46 -9.47 7.07 -25.93
C THR A 46 -10.27 7.98 -24.98
N PRO A 47 -11.52 8.32 -25.31
CA PRO A 47 -12.39 9.08 -24.41
C PRO A 47 -12.73 8.34 -23.11
N ALA A 48 -12.88 7.01 -23.17
CA ALA A 48 -13.16 6.19 -22.00
C ALA A 48 -11.97 6.23 -21.03
N GLU A 49 -10.77 6.03 -21.55
CA GLU A 49 -9.55 6.08 -20.73
C GLU A 49 -9.32 7.48 -20.11
N ALA A 50 -9.65 8.56 -20.82
CA ALA A 50 -9.61 9.91 -20.25
C ALA A 50 -10.56 10.05 -19.04
N GLN A 51 -11.73 9.41 -19.10
CA GLN A 51 -12.68 9.39 -18.00
C GLN A 51 -12.15 8.53 -16.84
N ASP A 52 -11.64 7.34 -17.12
CA ASP A 52 -11.03 6.46 -16.11
C ASP A 52 -9.89 7.16 -15.36
N TRP A 53 -9.02 7.88 -16.07
CA TRP A 53 -7.95 8.67 -15.46
C TRP A 53 -8.49 9.75 -14.52
N VAL A 54 -9.54 10.46 -14.91
CA VAL A 54 -10.16 11.49 -14.06
C VAL A 54 -10.76 10.84 -12.80
N GLU A 55 -11.48 9.73 -12.95
CA GLU A 55 -12.12 9.01 -11.84
C GLU A 55 -11.08 8.48 -10.84
N GLN A 56 -10.03 7.80 -11.32
CA GLN A 56 -8.97 7.26 -10.46
C GLN A 56 -8.22 8.37 -9.70
N ILE A 57 -7.85 9.46 -10.40
CA ILE A 57 -7.18 10.58 -9.75
C ILE A 57 -8.10 11.24 -8.74
N GLN A 58 -9.39 11.40 -9.06
CA GLN A 58 -10.35 12.00 -8.14
C GLN A 58 -10.58 11.11 -6.91
N PHE A 59 -10.61 9.78 -7.06
CA PHE A 59 -10.65 8.84 -5.96
C PHE A 59 -9.44 9.01 -5.04
N LEU A 60 -8.24 9.00 -5.60
CA LEU A 60 -7.00 9.21 -4.85
C LEU A 60 -7.01 10.57 -4.12
N LEU A 61 -7.47 11.63 -4.78
CA LEU A 61 -7.57 12.97 -4.17
C LEU A 61 -8.56 13.02 -3.00
N LYS A 62 -9.68 12.30 -3.10
CA LYS A 62 -10.66 12.19 -2.02
C LYS A 62 -10.08 11.42 -0.84
N ASP A 63 -9.44 10.29 -1.11
CA ASP A 63 -8.78 9.45 -0.10
C ASP A 63 -7.70 10.22 0.65
N LEU A 64 -6.82 10.93 -0.07
CA LEU A 64 -5.80 11.81 0.54
C LEU A 64 -6.38 12.96 1.37
N SER A 65 -7.63 13.37 1.11
CA SER A 65 -8.35 14.36 1.91
C SER A 65 -9.14 13.74 3.08
N SER A 66 -9.40 12.44 3.03
CA SER A 66 -10.14 11.67 4.03
C SER A 66 -9.14 11.02 4.99
N LEU A 67 -8.73 11.76 6.03
CA LEU A 67 -7.83 11.24 7.06
C LEU A 67 -8.53 10.27 8.04
N THR A 68 -9.72 9.77 7.72
CA THR A 68 -10.51 8.90 8.59
C THR A 68 -10.92 7.65 7.81
N ILE A 69 -10.21 6.55 8.04
CA ILE A 69 -10.69 5.22 7.69
C ILE A 69 -11.90 4.99 8.59
N THR A 70 -13.11 5.07 8.05
CA THR A 70 -14.29 4.59 8.77
C THR A 70 -14.12 3.08 8.87
N CYS A 71 -13.78 2.58 10.05
CA CYS A 71 -13.95 1.17 10.32
C CYS A 71 -15.40 0.86 10.00
N GLU A 72 -15.61 -0.02 9.03
CA GLU A 72 -16.89 -0.69 8.84
C GLU A 72 -17.15 -1.34 10.19
N GLU A 73 -18.02 -0.73 10.99
CA GLU A 73 -18.56 -1.33 12.21
C GLU A 73 -19.38 -2.50 11.68
N GLU A 74 -18.71 -3.64 11.44
CA GLU A 74 -19.34 -4.94 11.35
C GLU A 74 -20.23 -4.98 12.58
N GLU A 75 -21.55 -4.90 12.33
CA GLU A 75 -22.58 -5.06 13.34
C GLU A 75 -22.14 -6.20 14.25
N GLU A 76 -21.95 -5.90 15.54
CA GLU A 76 -21.93 -6.90 16.60
C GLU A 76 -23.23 -7.69 16.47
N GLU A 77 -23.25 -8.72 15.63
CA GLU A 77 -24.27 -9.74 15.70
C GLU A 77 -23.92 -10.56 16.94
N GLU A 78 -24.62 -10.19 18.02
CA GLU A 78 -24.58 -10.80 19.33
C GLU A 78 -24.55 -12.33 19.24
N GLY A 79 -23.46 -12.90 19.74
CA GLY A 79 -23.48 -14.06 20.61
C GLY A 79 -24.19 -15.32 20.11
N GLU A 80 -23.41 -16.20 19.49
CA GLU A 80 -23.51 -17.63 19.81
C GLU A 80 -22.11 -18.20 20.05
N GLU A 81 -21.69 -18.12 21.30
CA GLU A 81 -20.60 -18.92 21.84
C GLU A 81 -20.97 -20.39 21.69
N GLU A 82 -20.57 -21.03 20.58
CA GLU A 82 -20.60 -22.48 20.44
C GLU A 82 -19.66 -23.09 21.50
N LEU A 83 -20.25 -23.38 22.66
CA LEU A 83 -19.66 -24.10 23.77
C LEU A 83 -18.98 -25.36 23.21
N TYR A 84 -17.65 -25.39 23.25
CA TYR A 84 -16.86 -26.57 22.88
C TYR A 84 -17.42 -27.80 23.60
N ASN A 85 -18.08 -28.66 22.84
CA ASN A 85 -18.61 -29.93 23.31
C ASN A 85 -17.40 -30.87 23.52
N ASP A 86 -16.91 -30.92 24.77
CA ASP A 86 -15.85 -31.82 25.20
C ASP A 86 -16.23 -33.25 24.81
N VAL A 87 -15.44 -33.84 23.89
CA VAL A 87 -15.69 -35.19 23.41
C VAL A 87 -15.46 -36.16 24.55
N ASP A 88 -16.52 -36.93 24.77
CA ASP A 88 -16.73 -37.97 25.78
C ASP A 88 -15.46 -38.72 26.23
N SER A 89 -15.31 -38.73 27.54
CA SER A 89 -14.38 -39.53 28.32
C SER A 89 -14.51 -41.01 27.95
N SER A 90 -13.62 -41.50 27.08
CA SER A 90 -13.46 -42.93 26.81
C SER A 90 -12.14 -43.45 27.38
N ASP A 91 -12.32 -44.25 28.43
CA ASP A 91 -11.39 -45.03 29.22
C ASP A 91 -10.34 -45.83 28.40
N SER A 92 -9.05 -45.66 28.71
CA SER A 92 -8.07 -46.74 28.55
C SER A 92 -6.76 -46.49 29.27
N MET A 93 -6.68 -47.03 30.48
CA MET A 93 -5.57 -47.85 31.00
C MET A 93 -4.20 -47.68 30.30
N ASN A 94 -3.25 -47.01 30.93
CA ASN A 94 -2.18 -47.68 31.69
C ASN A 94 -0.95 -46.78 31.93
N THR A 95 -0.37 -47.01 33.11
CA THR A 95 1.06 -46.93 33.45
C THR A 95 1.77 -45.56 33.45
N SER A 96 1.96 -45.06 34.67
CA SER A 96 3.21 -44.55 35.25
C SER A 96 4.36 -44.31 34.27
N HIS A 97 4.97 -43.10 34.22
CA HIS A 97 6.28 -42.73 34.84
C HIS A 97 6.94 -41.48 34.22
N ASN A 98 7.12 -40.44 35.06
CA ASN A 98 8.16 -39.39 35.15
C ASN A 98 9.13 -39.09 33.98
N SER A 99 9.28 -37.80 33.58
CA SER A 99 10.61 -37.14 33.50
C SER A 99 10.58 -35.62 33.25
N THR A 100 11.21 -34.90 34.19
CA THR A 100 11.77 -33.54 34.23
C THR A 100 12.62 -33.09 33.02
N LEU A 101 12.54 -31.81 32.58
CA LEU A 101 13.72 -30.93 32.44
C LEU A 101 13.36 -29.45 32.19
N ASN A 102 13.87 -28.58 33.06
CA ASN A 102 14.06 -27.13 32.88
C ASN A 102 14.97 -26.84 31.67
N GLN A 103 14.80 -25.67 31.03
CA GLN A 103 15.96 -24.79 30.80
C GLN A 103 15.57 -23.36 30.43
N GLU A 104 16.14 -22.47 31.24
CA GLU A 104 16.32 -21.03 31.13
C GLU A 104 17.33 -20.63 30.01
N ASP A 105 17.16 -19.37 29.53
CA ASP A 105 18.04 -18.45 28.76
C ASP A 105 19.56 -18.57 29.11
N PRO A 106 20.61 -18.15 28.32
CA PRO A 106 20.68 -16.86 27.58
C PRO A 106 21.69 -16.71 26.38
N SER A 107 21.63 -15.51 25.78
CA SER A 107 22.75 -14.74 25.19
C SER A 107 23.51 -15.27 23.97
N LEU A 108 23.35 -14.59 22.82
CA LEU A 108 24.37 -14.51 21.76
C LEU A 108 24.35 -13.10 21.14
N GLU A 109 25.18 -12.21 21.69
CA GLU A 109 25.85 -11.18 20.87
C GLU A 109 27.04 -11.86 20.19
N PRO A 110 27.23 -11.70 18.87
CA PRO A 110 28.56 -11.31 18.43
C PRO A 110 28.58 -10.42 17.17
N GLY A 111 29.48 -9.44 17.17
CA GLY A 111 30.28 -9.10 15.99
C GLY A 111 29.60 -8.25 14.93
N GLY A 112 29.63 -6.93 15.14
CA GLY A 112 29.44 -5.97 14.05
C GLY A 112 30.67 -5.94 13.14
N ASP A 113 30.74 -6.89 12.21
CA ASP A 113 31.62 -6.79 11.04
C ASP A 113 30.87 -5.99 9.96
N ASP A 114 31.28 -4.73 9.75
CA ASP A 114 30.80 -3.88 8.65
C ASP A 114 31.18 -4.50 7.30
N ILE A 115 30.23 -5.21 6.68
CA ILE A 115 30.41 -5.81 5.36
C ILE A 115 30.29 -4.70 4.30
N TYR A 116 31.43 -4.24 3.78
CA TYR A 116 31.46 -3.29 2.67
C TYR A 116 31.15 -3.98 1.33
N GLU A 117 30.18 -3.45 0.60
CA GLU A 117 29.88 -3.85 -0.77
C GLU A 117 30.87 -3.19 -1.75
N VAL A 118 31.68 -3.98 -2.46
CA VAL A 118 32.63 -3.48 -3.45
C VAL A 118 31.93 -3.32 -4.79
N VAL A 119 31.70 -2.07 -5.21
CA VAL A 119 31.10 -1.73 -6.51
C VAL A 119 32.15 -1.91 -7.62
N PRO A 120 31.91 -2.74 -8.65
CA PRO A 120 32.85 -2.89 -9.75
C PRO A 120 32.85 -1.62 -10.61
N GLY A 121 33.90 -0.80 -10.49
CA GLY A 121 34.10 0.38 -11.35
C GLY A 121 34.96 1.50 -10.79
N GLU A 122 35.24 1.52 -9.48
CA GLU A 122 36.11 2.52 -8.88
C GLU A 122 37.54 1.98 -8.72
N ALA A 123 38.43 2.44 -9.61
CA ALA A 123 39.87 2.27 -9.43
C ALA A 123 40.36 3.30 -8.39
N PRO A 124 41.04 2.88 -7.31
CA PRO A 124 41.63 3.82 -6.37
C PRO A 124 42.78 4.58 -7.05
N LYS A 125 42.68 5.91 -7.08
CA LYS A 125 43.78 6.79 -7.49
C LYS A 125 44.80 6.84 -6.36
N PHE A 126 45.92 6.14 -6.51
CA PHE A 126 47.09 6.37 -5.69
C PHE A 126 47.90 7.51 -6.29
N GLN A 127 48.25 8.51 -5.47
CA GLN A 127 49.19 9.59 -5.78
C GLN A 127 50.59 9.20 -5.32
#